data_AF-A0A260Z0C2-F1
#
_entry.id   AF-A0A260Z0C2-F1
#
_cell.length_a   1.000
_cell.length_b   1.000
_cell.length_c   1.000
_cell.angle_alpha   90.00
_cell.angle_beta   90.00
_cell.angle_gamma   90.00
#
_symmetry.space_group_name_H-M   'P 1'
#
loop_
_entity.id
_entity.type
_entity.pdbx_description
1 polymer ?
#
loop_
_entity_poly.entity_id
_entity_poly.type
_entity_poly.pdbx_seq_one_letter_code
_entity_poly.pdbx_strand_id
1 'polypeptide(L)'
;MTTEMKHPTTMISEHPLTKLLVTESHEKLKNQGVQDLVCDVQQRYWKKNPANIAPEVRRTCATCRRKHAKPFKYDYTRILPQSKTTMIAPFKLIG
;
A
#
# COMPACT_ATOMS: atom_id res chain seq x y z
N MET A 1 -25.39 11.37 -11.48
CA MET A 1 -24.24 12.28 -11.25
C MET A 1 -24.54 13.14 -10.03
N THR A 2 -23.69 13.10 -9.02
CA THR A 2 -23.84 13.92 -7.80
C THR A 2 -23.48 15.39 -8.09
N THR A 3 -23.92 16.31 -7.22
CA THR A 3 -23.58 17.74 -7.32
C THR A 3 -22.07 17.96 -7.31
N GLU A 4 -21.35 17.24 -6.45
CA GLU A 4 -19.88 17.25 -6.36
C GLU A 4 -19.21 16.87 -7.69
N MET A 5 -19.74 15.88 -8.42
CA MET A 5 -19.20 15.49 -9.73
C MET A 5 -19.43 16.57 -10.80
N LYS A 6 -20.52 17.33 -10.69
CA LYS A 6 -20.81 18.45 -11.61
C LYS A 6 -19.97 19.68 -11.29
N HIS A 7 -19.62 19.87 -10.01
CA HIS A 7 -18.94 21.05 -9.48
C HIS A 7 -17.80 20.63 -8.53
N PRO A 8 -16.73 20.01 -9.06
CA PRO A 8 -15.65 19.51 -8.23
C PRO A 8 -14.90 20.66 -7.54
N THR A 9 -14.57 20.47 -6.26
CA THR A 9 -13.86 21.46 -5.46
C THR A 9 -12.41 21.56 -5.95
N THR A 10 -11.90 22.79 -6.13
CA THR A 10 -10.50 23.00 -6.55
C THR A 10 -9.56 22.62 -5.41
N MET A 11 -8.66 21.68 -5.70
CA MET A 11 -7.66 21.24 -4.73
C MET A 11 -6.32 21.91 -5.04
N ILE A 12 -5.77 22.61 -4.05
CA ILE A 12 -4.48 23.32 -4.18
C ILE A 12 -3.38 22.29 -4.44
N SER A 13 -2.66 22.46 -5.54
CA SER A 13 -1.53 21.59 -5.89
C SER A 13 -0.42 21.70 -4.83
N GLU A 14 0.21 20.57 -4.51
CA GLU A 14 1.39 20.53 -3.62
C GLU A 14 1.16 21.01 -2.17
N HIS A 15 -0.08 20.99 -1.69
CA HIS A 15 -0.39 21.24 -0.28
C HIS A 15 -0.51 19.92 0.51
N PRO A 16 -0.02 19.83 1.76
CA PRO A 16 -0.18 18.65 2.63
C PRO A 16 -1.63 18.16 2.76
N LEU A 17 -2.60 19.08 2.71
CA LEU A 17 -4.02 18.77 2.71
C LEU A 17 -4.43 17.81 1.58
N THR A 18 -3.84 17.95 0.40
CA THR A 18 -4.14 17.05 -0.73
C THR A 18 -3.84 15.60 -0.36
N LYS A 19 -2.71 15.35 0.29
CA LYS A 19 -2.31 14.00 0.69
C LYS A 19 -3.27 13.45 1.75
N LEU A 20 -3.72 14.30 2.68
CA LEU A 20 -4.72 13.93 3.68
C LEU A 20 -6.06 13.55 3.04
N LEU A 21 -6.57 14.34 2.10
CA LEU A 21 -7.82 14.06 1.38
C LEU A 21 -7.75 12.74 0.60
N VAL A 22 -6.66 12.50 -0.13
CA VAL A 22 -6.47 11.25 -0.86
C VAL A 22 -6.32 10.05 0.09
N THR A 23 -5.71 10.25 1.26
CA THR A 23 -5.61 9.21 2.29
C THR A 23 -6.98 8.87 2.88
N GLU A 24 -7.80 9.89 3.18
CA GLU A 24 -9.17 9.70 3.66
C GLU A 24 -10.02 8.94 2.64
N SER A 25 -9.94 9.30 1.35
CA SER A 25 -10.59 8.53 0.27
C SER A 25 -10.09 7.09 0.21
N HIS A 26 -8.79 6.84 0.38
CA HIS A 26 -8.22 5.49 0.38
C HIS A 26 -8.80 4.62 1.52
N GLU A 27 -8.99 5.20 2.69
CA GLU A 27 -9.62 4.54 3.84
C GLU A 27 -11.11 4.31 3.62
N LYS A 28 -11.85 5.31 3.11
CA LYS A 28 -13.29 5.20 2.77
C LYS A 28 -13.55 4.09 1.75
N LEU A 29 -12.67 3.95 0.75
CA LEU A 29 -12.72 2.88 -0.24
C LEU A 29 -12.20 1.54 0.28
N LYS A 30 -11.93 1.39 1.58
CA LYS A 30 -11.47 0.13 2.19
C LYS A 30 -10.17 -0.41 1.56
N ASN A 31 -9.21 0.48 1.26
CA ASN A 31 -7.90 0.14 0.73
C ASN A 31 -7.92 -0.49 -0.67
N GLN A 32 -8.86 -0.06 -1.53
CA GLN A 32 -8.94 -0.46 -2.93
C GLN A 32 -7.72 -0.02 -3.78
N GLY A 33 -7.74 -0.42 -5.05
CA GLY A 33 -6.66 -0.16 -5.99
C GLY A 33 -6.40 1.32 -6.25
N VAL A 34 -5.28 1.61 -6.93
CA VAL A 34 -4.93 2.99 -7.33
C VAL A 34 -5.97 3.56 -8.28
N GLN A 35 -6.49 2.76 -9.21
CA GLN A 35 -7.48 3.21 -10.19
C GLN A 35 -8.79 3.64 -9.52
N ASP A 36 -9.29 2.85 -8.56
CA ASP A 36 -10.49 3.18 -7.79
C ASP A 36 -10.31 4.48 -7.00
N LEU A 37 -9.13 4.63 -6.39
CA LEU A 37 -8.78 5.84 -5.63
C LEU A 37 -8.70 7.08 -6.53
N VAL A 38 -8.11 6.96 -7.72
CA VAL A 38 -8.06 8.05 -8.69
C VAL A 38 -9.47 8.43 -9.15
N CYS A 39 -10.31 7.45 -9.43
CA CYS A 39 -11.70 7.66 -9.84
C CYS A 39 -12.50 8.42 -8.77
N ASP A 40 -12.43 7.98 -7.51
CA ASP A 40 -13.14 8.66 -6.40
C ASP A 40 -12.64 10.10 -6.18
N VAL A 41 -11.33 10.32 -6.25
CA VAL A 41 -10.75 11.67 -6.08
C VAL A 41 -11.17 12.58 -7.25
N GLN A 42 -11.18 12.09 -8.49
CA GLN A 42 -11.61 12.86 -9.66
C GLN A 42 -13.10 13.23 -9.63
N GLN A 43 -13.93 12.44 -8.96
CA GLN A 43 -15.35 12.73 -8.80
C GLN A 43 -15.63 13.89 -7.84
N ARG A 44 -14.68 14.27 -6.98
CA ARG A 44 -14.88 15.28 -5.92
C ARG A 44 -13.96 16.48 -6.06
N TYR A 45 -12.78 16.30 -6.66
CA TYR A 45 -11.74 17.31 -6.68
C TYR A 45 -11.21 17.58 -8.09
N TRP A 46 -11.11 18.86 -8.42
CA TRP A 46 -10.45 19.30 -9.64
C TRP A 46 -8.95 19.49 -9.35
N LYS A 47 -8.13 18.52 -9.78
CA LYS A 47 -6.67 18.56 -9.60
C LYS A 47 -5.94 18.18 -10.89
N LYS A 48 -4.83 18.86 -11.18
CA LYS A 48 -3.99 18.59 -12.38
C LYS A 48 -3.28 17.23 -12.38
N ASN A 49 -3.20 16.48 -11.27
CA ASN A 49 -2.60 15.14 -11.26
C ASN A 49 -2.92 14.33 -9.98
N PRO A 50 -4.11 13.71 -9.87
CA PRO A 50 -4.42 12.76 -8.80
C PRO A 50 -3.61 11.45 -8.95
N ALA A 51 -3.23 11.11 -10.19
CA ALA A 51 -2.49 9.91 -10.55
C ALA A 51 -1.09 9.81 -9.92
N ASN A 52 -0.50 10.92 -9.47
CA ASN A 52 0.81 10.89 -8.82
C ASN A 52 0.71 10.58 -7.32
N ILE A 53 -0.36 11.04 -6.66
CA ILE A 53 -0.51 10.92 -5.19
C ILE A 53 -1.16 9.60 -4.81
N ALA A 54 -2.14 9.12 -5.57
CA ALA A 54 -2.82 7.86 -5.28
C ALA A 54 -1.85 6.65 -5.15
N PRO A 55 -0.85 6.45 -6.05
CA PRO A 55 0.17 5.43 -5.86
C PRO A 55 1.02 5.62 -4.61
N GLU A 56 1.38 6.87 -4.29
CA GLU A 56 2.19 7.18 -3.10
C GLU A 56 1.43 6.86 -1.81
N VAL A 57 0.16 7.25 -1.72
CA VAL A 57 -0.72 6.96 -0.57
C VAL A 57 -0.84 5.45 -0.39
N ARG A 58 -1.17 4.70 -1.46
CA ARG A 58 -1.27 3.24 -1.38
C ARG A 58 0.07 2.57 -1.03
N ARG A 59 1.19 3.06 -1.57
CA ARG A 59 2.54 2.55 -1.28
C ARG A 59 2.93 2.77 0.19
N THR A 60 2.52 3.90 0.77
CA THR A 60 2.83 4.24 2.16
C THR A 60 1.81 3.71 3.17
N CYS A 61 0.64 3.27 2.75
CA CYS A 61 -0.35 2.62 3.60
C CYS A 61 0.19 1.33 4.23
N ALA A 62 0.16 1.25 5.57
CA ALA A 62 0.62 0.08 6.31
C ALA A 62 -0.24 -1.16 6.02
N THR A 63 -1.55 -0.99 5.88
CA THR A 63 -2.50 -2.08 5.58
C THR A 63 -2.23 -2.68 4.20
N CYS A 64 -2.10 -1.84 3.16
CA CYS A 64 -1.75 -2.31 1.82
C CYS A 64 -0.37 -2.98 1.79
N ARG A 65 0.62 -2.41 2.49
CA ARG A 65 1.94 -3.02 2.59
C ARG A 65 1.89 -4.40 3.24
N ARG A 66 1.20 -4.56 4.37
CA ARG A 66 1.06 -5.89 5.01
C ARG A 66 0.36 -6.91 4.10
N LYS A 67 -0.64 -6.49 3.33
CA LYS A 67 -1.41 -7.38 2.44
C LYS A 67 -0.70 -7.75 1.14
N HIS A 68 0.08 -6.84 0.57
CA HIS A 68 0.59 -6.95 -0.80
C HIS A 68 2.10 -6.79 -0.94
N ALA A 69 2.84 -6.54 0.14
CA ALA A 69 4.30 -6.53 0.06
C ALA A 69 4.81 -7.89 -0.39
N LYS A 70 5.92 -7.87 -1.12
CA LYS A 70 6.64 -9.10 -1.45
C LYS A 70 7.07 -9.77 -0.13
N PRO A 71 7.01 -11.11 -0.06
CA PRO A 71 7.59 -11.84 1.05
C PRO A 71 9.06 -11.44 1.25
N PHE A 72 9.54 -11.57 2.49
CA PHE A 72 10.96 -11.40 2.76
C PHE A 72 11.77 -12.40 1.92
N LYS A 73 12.75 -11.90 1.18
CA LYS A 73 13.59 -12.72 0.33
C LYS A 73 14.56 -13.51 1.21
N TYR A 74 14.32 -14.81 1.37
CA TYR A 74 15.32 -15.71 1.98
C TYR A 74 16.37 -16.07 0.93
N ASP A 75 17.59 -15.57 1.09
CA ASP A 75 18.69 -15.93 0.18
C ASP A 75 19.22 -17.36 0.40
N TYR A 76 18.82 -18.06 1.48
CA TYR A 76 19.30 -19.41 1.83
C TYR A 76 18.28 -20.54 1.65
N THR A 77 17.19 -20.33 0.91
CA THR A 77 16.22 -21.42 0.63
C THR A 77 16.80 -22.56 -0.19
N ARG A 78 17.90 -22.33 -0.92
CA ARG A 78 18.52 -23.35 -1.78
C ARG A 78 19.63 -24.17 -1.09
N ILE A 79 20.32 -23.58 -0.11
CA ILE A 79 21.41 -24.22 0.65
C ILE A 79 21.20 -23.89 2.12
N LEU A 80 20.56 -24.80 2.85
CA LEU A 80 20.42 -24.70 4.29
C LEU A 80 21.77 -25.04 4.95
N PRO A 81 22.15 -24.38 6.05
CA PRO A 81 23.37 -24.72 6.78
C PRO A 81 23.30 -26.16 7.30
N GLN A 82 24.44 -26.81 7.42
CA GLN A 82 24.55 -28.22 7.81
C GLN A 82 23.85 -28.54 9.15
N SER A 83 23.82 -27.58 10.08
CA SER A 83 23.09 -27.69 11.35
C SER A 83 21.57 -27.85 11.20
N LYS A 84 21.00 -27.46 10.05
CA LYS A 84 19.56 -27.56 9.73
C LYS A 84 19.22 -28.72 8.80
N THR A 85 20.21 -29.34 8.15
CA THR A 85 20.04 -30.44 7.19
C THR A 85 20.58 -31.78 7.67
N THR A 86 21.42 -31.77 8.71
CA THR A 86 21.90 -33.02 9.32
C THR A 86 20.80 -33.64 10.15
N MET A 87 20.46 -34.89 9.87
CA MET A 87 19.58 -35.67 10.74
C MET A 87 20.34 -36.02 12.01
N ILE A 88 19.90 -35.45 13.14
CA ILE A 88 20.48 -35.69 14.46
C ILE A 88 19.38 -36.28 15.35
N ALA A 89 19.73 -37.28 16.17
CA ALA A 89 18.80 -37.81 17.15
C ALA A 89 18.37 -36.72 18.16
N PRO A 90 17.12 -36.75 18.66
CA PRO A 90 16.69 -35.88 19.76
C PRO A 90 17.70 -35.96 20.92
N PHE A 91 18.02 -34.82 21.53
CA PHE A 91 18.87 -34.76 22.73
C PHE A 91 20.33 -35.24 22.55
N LYS A 92 20.88 -35.26 21.33
CA LYS A 92 22.29 -35.67 21.11
C LYS A 92 23.33 -34.65 21.62
N LEU A 93 22.98 -33.37 21.69
CA LEU A 93 23.91 -32.26 21.97
C LEU A 93 23.68 -31.58 23.32
N ILE A 94 23.00 -32.25 24.26
CA ILE A 94 22.92 -31.75 25.64
C ILE A 94 24.14 -32.25 26.40
N GLY A 95 24.92 -31.32 26.94
CA GLY A 95 26.11 -31.53 27.77
C GLY A 95 26.48 -30.22 28.46
#